data_AF-A0A955F9Q9-F1
#
_entry.id   AF-A0A955F9Q9-F1
#
_cell.length_a   1.000
_cell.length_b   1.000
_cell.length_c   1.000
_cell.angle_alpha   90.00
_cell.angle_beta   90.00
_cell.angle_gamma   90.00
#
_symmetry.space_group_name_H-M   'P 1'
#
loop_
_entity.id
_entity.type
_entity.pdbx_description
1 polymer ?
#
loop_
_entity_poly.entity_id
_entity_poly.type
_entity_poly.pdbx_seq_one_letter_code
_entity_poly.pdbx_strand_id
1 'polypeptide(L)'
;MPKMLLITRNRVFFAVFALIVLGVLVLLCAKTHHQASQIENLQKQVGKLDERISLARHDLYSSNYTNHVVADKDGKYVYMPELRIKMPFSSLARSITYGIRGEDDPYNDSDPIQSGEVDVSSTAYQYPERELTLNCGILVRLKIENKQHPYNPSEKPHTVKLADGRNLQVYEFVNANECQDSWDSSINPGQIVDIFKKAESY
;
A
#
# COMPACT_ATOMS: atom_id res chain seq x y z
N MET A 1 -3.12 48.02 72.22
CA MET A 1 -2.33 47.71 71.01
C MET A 1 -2.59 46.26 70.56
N PRO A 2 -3.35 46.02 69.47
CA PRO A 2 -3.33 44.74 68.77
C PRO A 2 -3.27 44.95 67.24
N LYS A 3 -2.07 45.14 66.67
CA LYS A 3 -1.90 45.19 65.20
C LYS A 3 -0.87 44.19 64.66
N MET A 4 -0.09 43.51 65.52
CA MET A 4 0.94 42.56 65.06
C MET A 4 0.44 41.12 64.83
N LEU A 5 -0.70 40.71 65.41
CA LEU A 5 -1.23 39.34 65.27
C LEU A 5 -1.99 39.08 63.96
N LEU A 6 -2.41 40.13 63.24
CA LEU A 6 -3.21 39.99 62.01
C LEU A 6 -2.33 39.72 60.76
N ILE A 7 -1.09 40.22 60.75
CA ILE A 7 -0.18 40.15 59.60
C ILE A 7 0.40 38.74 59.43
N THR A 8 0.70 38.05 60.54
CA THR A 8 1.19 36.67 60.52
C THR A 8 0.12 35.68 60.04
N ARG A 9 -1.15 35.90 60.40
CA ARG A 9 -2.27 35.03 59.96
C ARG A 9 -2.51 35.10 58.45
N ASN A 10 -2.44 36.29 57.85
CA ASN A 10 -2.60 36.44 56.40
C ASN A 10 -1.44 35.80 55.62
N ARG A 11 -0.19 35.94 56.09
CA ARG A 11 0.97 35.32 55.42
C ARG A 11 0.91 33.79 55.42
N VAL A 12 0.48 33.18 56.54
CA VAL A 12 0.27 31.73 56.62
C VAL A 12 -0.85 31.30 55.68
N PHE A 13 -1.94 32.07 55.58
CA PHE A 13 -3.05 31.76 54.67
C PHE A 13 -2.64 31.79 53.20
N PHE A 14 -1.86 32.81 52.78
CA PHE A 14 -1.33 32.89 51.41
C PHE A 14 -0.34 31.76 51.10
N ALA A 15 0.51 31.37 52.07
CA ALA A 15 1.44 30.25 51.89
C ALA A 15 0.70 28.92 51.71
N VAL A 16 -0.33 28.65 52.52
CA VAL A 16 -1.16 27.45 52.38
C VAL A 16 -1.92 27.45 51.05
N PHE A 17 -2.49 28.59 50.65
CA PHE A 17 -3.18 28.70 49.37
C PHE A 17 -2.24 28.49 48.17
N ALA A 18 -1.03 29.05 48.21
CA ALA A 18 -0.02 28.84 47.17
C ALA A 18 0.39 27.36 47.04
N LEU A 19 0.54 26.65 48.16
CA LEU A 19 0.84 25.21 48.15
C LEU A 19 -0.29 24.37 47.58
N ILE A 20 -1.55 24.71 47.86
CA ILE A 20 -2.72 24.04 47.29
C ILE A 20 -2.77 24.25 45.77
N VAL A 21 -2.56 25.50 45.31
CA VAL A 21 -2.54 25.82 43.87
C VAL A 21 -1.42 25.07 43.16
N LEU A 22 -0.20 25.03 43.72
CA LEU A 22 0.92 24.25 43.19
C LEU A 22 0.60 22.75 43.14
N GLY A 23 -0.01 22.19 44.18
CA GLY A 23 -0.41 20.79 44.22
C GLY A 23 -1.43 20.42 43.13
N VAL A 24 -2.43 21.28 42.90
CA VAL A 24 -3.42 21.09 41.83
C VAL A 24 -2.77 21.18 40.45
N LEU A 25 -1.83 22.11 40.25
CA LEU A 25 -1.10 22.27 38.98
C LEU A 25 -0.25 21.03 38.65
N VAL A 26 0.47 20.49 39.64
CA VAL A 26 1.28 19.27 39.47
C VAL A 26 0.39 18.07 39.12
N LEU A 27 -0.76 17.91 39.80
CA LEU A 27 -1.71 16.84 39.50
C LEU A 27 -2.29 16.96 38.08
N LEU A 28 -2.60 18.18 37.62
CA LEU A 28 -3.06 18.40 36.25
C LEU A 28 -1.99 18.06 35.21
N CYS A 29 -0.73 18.50 35.42
CA CYS A 29 0.38 18.17 34.53
C CYS A 29 0.67 16.67 34.46
N ALA A 30 0.61 15.96 35.60
CA ALA A 30 0.77 14.52 35.65
C ALA A 30 -0.34 13.80 34.86
N LYS A 31 -1.59 14.27 34.99
CA LYS A 31 -2.74 13.72 34.26
C LYS A 31 -2.62 13.94 32.75
N THR A 32 -2.22 15.13 32.30
CA THR A 32 -2.05 15.42 30.87
C THR A 32 -0.91 14.62 30.24
N HIS A 33 0.21 14.45 30.96
CA HIS A 33 1.32 13.61 30.49
C HIS A 33 0.92 12.14 30.36
N HIS A 34 0.17 11.62 31.34
CA HIS A 34 -0.31 10.25 31.29
C HIS A 34 -1.27 10.02 30.12
N GLN A 35 -2.18 10.97 29.86
CA GLN A 35 -3.09 10.90 28.71
C GLN A 35 -2.35 10.95 27.37
N ALA A 36 -1.36 11.83 27.23
CA ALA A 36 -0.57 11.93 26.00
C ALA A 36 0.18 10.61 25.68
N SER A 37 0.79 9.98 26.69
CA SER A 37 1.49 8.70 26.52
C SER A 37 0.53 7.55 26.15
N GLN A 38 -0.66 7.51 26.73
CA GLN A 38 -1.68 6.53 26.36
C GLN A 38 -2.15 6.71 24.91
N ILE A 39 -2.34 7.95 24.45
CA ILE A 39 -2.73 8.25 23.07
C ILE A 39 -1.64 7.80 22.09
N GLU A 40 -0.37 8.06 22.39
CA GLU A 40 0.75 7.62 21.52
C GLU A 40 0.82 6.09 21.42
N ASN A 41 0.64 5.37 22.54
CA ASN A 41 0.61 3.92 22.55
C ASN A 41 -0.59 3.35 21.79
N LEU A 42 -1.78 3.97 21.93
CA LEU A 42 -2.97 3.60 21.18
C LEU A 42 -2.77 3.84 19.67
N GLN A 43 -2.17 4.96 19.26
CA GLN A 43 -1.87 5.22 17.86
C GLN A 43 -0.89 4.19 17.27
N LYS A 44 0.15 3.79 18.04
CA LYS A 44 1.06 2.72 17.62
C LYS A 44 0.35 1.38 17.47
N GLN A 45 -0.57 1.05 18.39
CA GLN A 45 -1.36 -0.19 18.31
C GLN A 45 -2.32 -0.18 17.12
N VAL A 46 -3.01 0.94 16.87
CA VAL A 46 -3.88 1.11 15.69
C VAL A 46 -3.06 0.98 14.40
N GLY A 47 -1.87 1.59 14.33
CA GLY A 47 -1.00 1.47 13.16
C GLY A 47 -0.56 0.03 12.86
N LYS A 48 -0.28 -0.77 13.91
CA LYS A 48 0.03 -2.20 13.79
C LYS A 48 -1.20 -3.04 13.44
N LEU A 49 -2.37 -2.67 13.94
CA LEU A 49 -3.62 -3.36 13.63
C LEU A 49 -4.05 -3.11 12.18
N ASP A 50 -3.87 -1.89 11.69
CA ASP A 50 -4.15 -1.50 10.30
C ASP A 50 -3.23 -2.25 9.32
N GLU A 51 -1.96 -2.43 9.68
CA GLU A 51 -1.01 -3.29 8.96
C GLU A 51 -1.46 -4.76 8.94
N ARG A 52 -1.89 -5.30 10.09
CA ARG A 52 -2.44 -6.67 10.16
C ARG A 52 -3.76 -6.83 9.41
N ILE A 53 -4.62 -5.82 9.38
CA ILE A 53 -5.87 -5.85 8.60
C ILE A 53 -5.57 -5.76 7.10
N SER A 54 -4.56 -4.99 6.70
CA SER A 54 -4.11 -4.95 5.30
C SER A 54 -3.60 -6.33 4.87
N LEU A 55 -2.84 -7.01 5.72
CA LEU A 55 -2.36 -8.37 5.48
C LEU A 55 -3.51 -9.39 5.51
N ALA A 56 -4.41 -9.35 6.49
CA ALA A 56 -5.54 -10.30 6.55
C ALA A 56 -6.59 -10.07 5.45
N ARG A 57 -6.72 -8.84 4.93
CA ARG A 57 -7.54 -8.56 3.73
C ARG A 57 -6.93 -9.22 2.49
N HIS A 58 -5.62 -9.42 2.45
CA HIS A 58 -4.95 -10.18 1.39
C HIS A 58 -5.43 -11.65 1.40
N ASP A 59 -5.55 -12.26 2.58
CA ASP A 59 -5.89 -13.69 2.73
C ASP A 59 -7.36 -14.03 2.43
N LEU A 60 -8.28 -13.07 2.62
CA LEU A 60 -9.74 -13.31 2.52
C LEU A 60 -10.32 -13.28 1.09
N TYR A 61 -9.57 -12.85 0.09
CA TYR A 61 -10.01 -12.84 -1.33
C TYR A 61 -9.53 -14.07 -2.14
N SER A 62 -9.04 -15.10 -1.44
CA SER A 62 -8.57 -16.39 -2.00
C SER A 62 -9.71 -17.31 -2.48
N SER A 63 -10.68 -16.82 -3.25
CA SER A 63 -11.61 -17.71 -4.00
C SER A 63 -11.61 -17.50 -5.50
N ASN A 64 -10.72 -16.65 -6.05
CA ASN A 64 -10.33 -16.57 -7.46
C ASN A 64 -9.00 -15.80 -7.53
N TYR A 65 -7.87 -16.51 -7.68
CA TYR A 65 -6.46 -16.08 -7.59
C TYR A 65 -6.12 -14.71 -8.23
N THR A 66 -6.55 -13.62 -7.61
CA THR A 66 -6.38 -12.25 -8.08
C THR A 66 -5.82 -11.45 -6.92
N ASN A 67 -4.52 -11.12 -6.98
CA ASN A 67 -3.86 -10.32 -5.97
C ASN A 67 -4.16 -8.83 -6.20
N HIS A 68 -4.18 -8.10 -5.10
CA HIS A 68 -4.40 -6.66 -5.11
C HIS A 68 -3.09 -5.91 -4.87
N VAL A 69 -2.95 -4.77 -5.51
CA VAL A 69 -1.87 -3.84 -5.18
C VAL A 69 -2.15 -3.13 -3.86
N VAL A 70 -1.08 -2.78 -3.14
CA VAL A 70 -1.17 -2.08 -1.86
C VAL A 70 -0.61 -0.67 -2.03
N ALA A 71 -1.36 0.36 -1.66
CA ALA A 71 -0.84 1.74 -1.70
C ALA A 71 -0.03 2.04 -0.43
N ASP A 72 1.07 2.78 -0.59
CA ASP A 72 1.84 3.32 0.53
C ASP A 72 1.00 4.27 1.39
N LYS A 73 1.32 4.35 2.70
CA LYS A 73 0.65 5.26 3.64
C LYS A 73 0.84 6.72 3.27
N ASP A 74 2.01 7.05 2.70
CA ASP A 74 2.32 8.39 2.19
C ASP A 74 1.75 8.66 0.80
N GLY A 75 1.13 7.68 0.15
CA GLY A 75 0.59 7.81 -1.21
C GLY A 75 1.64 8.05 -2.30
N LYS A 76 2.91 7.65 -2.06
CA LYS A 76 4.02 7.82 -3.01
C LYS A 76 4.17 6.64 -3.97
N TYR A 77 3.89 5.45 -3.48
CA TYR A 77 4.07 4.20 -4.22
C TYR A 77 2.84 3.31 -4.14
N VAL A 78 2.75 2.41 -5.12
CA VAL A 78 1.87 1.26 -5.13
C VAL A 78 2.73 0.01 -5.22
N TYR A 79 2.44 -0.98 -4.40
CA TYR A 79 3.22 -2.20 -4.22
C TYR A 79 2.49 -3.41 -4.80
N MET A 80 3.26 -4.32 -5.40
CA MET A 80 2.89 -5.69 -5.72
C MET A 80 3.69 -6.61 -4.79
N PRO A 81 3.14 -6.98 -3.62
CA PRO A 81 3.87 -7.69 -2.56
C PRO A 81 4.55 -8.98 -3.02
N GLU A 82 3.80 -9.85 -3.69
CA GLU A 82 4.31 -11.15 -4.14
C GLU A 82 5.48 -11.06 -5.12
N LEU A 83 5.53 -9.98 -5.89
CA LEU A 83 6.63 -9.73 -6.82
C LEU A 83 7.76 -8.95 -6.17
N ARG A 84 7.59 -8.38 -4.97
CA ARG A 84 8.46 -7.37 -4.35
C ARG A 84 8.81 -6.22 -5.30
N ILE A 85 7.78 -5.70 -5.98
CA ILE A 85 7.90 -4.56 -6.90
C ILE A 85 7.06 -3.40 -6.39
N LYS A 86 7.59 -2.19 -6.47
CA LYS A 86 6.86 -0.94 -6.26
C LYS A 86 6.85 -0.11 -7.54
N MET A 87 5.80 0.66 -7.73
CA MET A 87 5.64 1.60 -8.85
C MET A 87 5.19 2.96 -8.32
N PRO A 88 5.45 4.07 -9.04
CA PRO A 88 4.96 5.38 -8.64
C PRO A 88 3.44 5.38 -8.49
N PHE A 89 2.96 6.01 -7.42
CA PHE A 89 1.53 6.12 -7.20
C PHE A 89 0.84 6.90 -8.32
N SER A 90 -0.26 6.33 -8.81
CA SER A 90 -1.22 7.00 -9.67
C SER A 90 -2.59 6.35 -9.47
N SER A 91 -3.68 7.05 -9.81
CA SER A 91 -5.02 6.48 -9.77
C SER A 91 -5.10 5.18 -10.59
N LEU A 92 -4.39 5.16 -11.74
CA LEU A 92 -4.31 4.02 -12.63
C LEU A 92 -3.52 2.86 -12.01
N ALA A 93 -2.37 3.13 -11.40
CA ALA A 93 -1.59 2.11 -10.67
C ALA A 93 -2.38 1.50 -9.51
N ARG A 94 -3.22 2.28 -8.83
CA ARG A 94 -4.06 1.80 -7.73
C ARG A 94 -5.25 0.97 -8.22
N SER A 95 -5.68 1.16 -9.46
CA SER A 95 -6.84 0.48 -10.04
C SER A 95 -6.49 -0.80 -10.80
N ILE A 96 -5.35 -1.43 -10.47
CA ILE A 96 -4.97 -2.72 -11.06
C ILE A 96 -5.06 -3.86 -10.04
N THR A 97 -5.33 -5.04 -10.55
CA THR A 97 -5.12 -6.33 -9.91
C THR A 97 -4.14 -7.15 -10.71
N TYR A 98 -3.61 -8.20 -10.12
CA TYR A 98 -2.70 -9.08 -10.84
C TYR A 98 -2.84 -10.55 -10.43
N GLY A 99 -2.74 -11.45 -11.41
CA GLY A 99 -2.71 -12.90 -11.20
C GLY A 99 -1.35 -13.45 -11.61
N ILE A 100 -0.75 -14.30 -10.78
CA ILE A 100 0.52 -14.96 -11.11
C ILE A 100 0.21 -16.30 -11.79
N ARG A 101 0.91 -16.59 -12.88
CA ARG A 101 0.83 -17.84 -13.67
C ARG A 101 2.20 -18.49 -13.69
N GLY A 102 2.28 -19.75 -13.27
CA GLY A 102 3.53 -20.52 -13.29
C GLY A 102 3.55 -21.67 -12.30
N GLU A 103 4.65 -22.44 -12.33
CA GLU A 103 4.93 -23.60 -11.47
C GLU A 103 5.60 -23.21 -10.13
N ASP A 104 6.09 -21.98 -10.00
CA ASP A 104 6.66 -21.49 -8.74
C ASP A 104 5.52 -21.23 -7.76
N ASP A 105 5.44 -22.08 -6.74
CA ASP A 105 4.48 -21.97 -5.64
C ASP A 105 4.63 -20.59 -4.99
N PRO A 106 3.63 -19.68 -5.12
CA PRO A 106 3.70 -18.34 -4.55
C PRO A 106 3.72 -18.36 -3.02
N TYR A 107 3.53 -19.52 -2.37
CA TYR A 107 3.46 -19.67 -0.92
C TYR A 107 4.78 -20.10 -0.26
N ASN A 108 5.90 -20.10 -0.98
CA ASN A 108 7.20 -20.25 -0.33
C ASN A 108 7.65 -18.89 0.23
N ASP A 109 7.12 -18.57 1.43
CA ASP A 109 7.20 -17.31 2.21
C ASP A 109 8.59 -16.64 2.35
N SER A 110 9.67 -17.23 1.85
CA SER A 110 11.05 -16.75 2.06
C SER A 110 11.54 -15.82 0.96
N ASP A 111 11.21 -16.10 -0.30
CA ASP A 111 11.93 -15.57 -1.45
C ASP A 111 10.99 -14.89 -2.45
N PRO A 112 11.40 -13.74 -3.04
CA PRO A 112 10.60 -13.14 -4.10
C PRO A 112 10.50 -14.09 -5.28
N ILE A 113 9.37 -14.08 -5.98
CA ILE A 113 9.17 -14.84 -7.21
C ILE A 113 10.34 -14.56 -8.16
N GLN A 114 11.14 -15.60 -8.43
CA GLN A 114 12.35 -15.52 -9.23
C GLN A 114 12.06 -15.64 -10.72
N SER A 115 10.99 -16.34 -11.07
CA SER A 115 10.49 -16.50 -12.42
C SER A 115 8.97 -16.60 -12.40
N GLY A 116 8.32 -16.13 -13.47
CA GLY A 116 6.88 -16.27 -13.58
C GLY A 116 6.27 -15.28 -14.56
N GLU A 117 5.05 -15.60 -14.96
CA GLU A 117 4.20 -14.72 -15.75
C GLU A 117 3.14 -14.10 -14.84
N VAL A 118 2.82 -12.83 -15.09
CA VAL A 118 1.83 -12.10 -14.31
C VAL A 118 0.89 -11.39 -15.25
N ASP A 119 -0.40 -11.70 -15.13
CA ASP A 119 -1.45 -10.99 -15.84
C ASP A 119 -1.89 -9.80 -14.98
N VAL A 120 -1.80 -8.60 -15.52
CA VAL A 120 -2.27 -7.37 -14.87
C VAL A 120 -3.61 -6.98 -15.48
N SER A 121 -4.62 -6.86 -14.61
CA SER A 121 -6.00 -6.58 -14.97
C SER A 121 -6.47 -5.28 -14.30
N SER A 122 -7.55 -4.68 -14.81
CA SER A 122 -8.17 -3.52 -14.16
C SER A 122 -9.13 -3.95 -13.05
N THR A 123 -9.17 -3.22 -11.93
CA THR A 123 -10.28 -3.30 -10.96
C THR A 123 -11.54 -2.61 -11.48
N ALA A 124 -11.41 -1.71 -12.46
CA ALA A 124 -12.50 -0.98 -13.11
C ALA A 124 -12.97 -1.68 -14.39
N TYR A 125 -13.00 -3.02 -14.37
CA TYR A 125 -13.49 -3.81 -15.49
C TYR A 125 -15.01 -3.73 -15.57
N GLN A 126 -15.53 -3.09 -16.61
CA GLN A 126 -16.93 -3.30 -17.02
C GLN A 126 -16.96 -4.64 -17.73
N TYR A 127 -17.73 -5.59 -17.23
CA TYR A 127 -17.97 -6.84 -17.95
C TYR A 127 -18.56 -6.54 -19.33
N PRO A 128 -17.93 -7.05 -20.38
CA PRO A 128 -18.72 -7.81 -21.33
C PRO A 128 -18.37 -9.27 -21.11
N GLU A 129 -19.18 -9.96 -20.32
CA GLU A 129 -19.52 -11.35 -20.64
C GLU A 129 -20.25 -11.35 -22.00
N ARG A 130 -19.54 -10.97 -23.06
CA ARG A 130 -19.88 -11.46 -24.38
C ARG A 130 -19.08 -12.74 -24.49
N GLU A 131 -19.76 -13.83 -24.79
CA GLU A 131 -19.14 -15.08 -25.25
C GLU A 131 -18.20 -14.74 -26.42
N LEU A 132 -16.96 -14.39 -26.11
CA LEU A 132 -15.95 -14.06 -27.09
C LEU A 132 -14.75 -14.91 -26.69
N THR A 133 -14.21 -15.59 -27.68
CA THR A 133 -12.98 -16.39 -27.63
C THR A 133 -11.73 -15.61 -27.21
N LEU A 134 -11.86 -14.34 -26.79
CA LEU A 134 -10.80 -13.37 -26.52
C LEU A 134 -10.95 -12.82 -25.09
N ASN A 135 -9.91 -12.98 -24.27
CA ASN A 135 -9.86 -12.46 -22.90
C ASN A 135 -9.42 -10.99 -22.91
N CYS A 136 -10.36 -10.06 -22.70
CA CYS A 136 -10.08 -8.63 -22.57
C CYS A 136 -9.89 -8.15 -21.13
N GLY A 137 -9.87 -9.05 -20.15
CA GLY A 137 -9.60 -8.68 -18.75
C GLY A 137 -8.16 -8.22 -18.50
N ILE A 138 -7.23 -8.70 -19.33
CA ILE A 138 -5.79 -8.48 -19.19
C ILE A 138 -5.37 -7.22 -19.96
N LEU A 139 -4.73 -6.29 -19.26
CA LEU A 139 -4.21 -5.05 -19.85
C LEU A 139 -2.75 -5.18 -20.25
N VAL A 140 -1.94 -5.74 -19.35
CA VAL A 140 -0.49 -5.86 -19.48
C VAL A 140 -0.11 -7.22 -18.94
N ARG A 141 0.90 -7.82 -19.56
CA ARG A 141 1.51 -9.05 -19.08
C ARG A 141 2.93 -8.75 -18.65
N LEU A 142 3.30 -9.21 -17.47
CA LEU A 142 4.66 -9.11 -16.95
C LEU A 142 5.31 -10.49 -16.99
N LYS A 143 6.62 -10.53 -17.22
CA LYS A 143 7.43 -11.73 -17.00
C LYS A 143 8.67 -11.38 -16.21
N ILE A 144 8.96 -12.18 -15.20
CA ILE A 144 10.24 -12.09 -14.50
C ILE A 144 11.16 -13.12 -15.16
N GLU A 145 12.01 -12.66 -16.08
CA GLU A 145 12.88 -13.53 -16.87
C GLU A 145 14.07 -12.79 -17.46
N ASN A 146 15.21 -13.49 -17.55
CA ASN A 146 16.45 -12.94 -18.08
C ASN A 146 16.49 -12.84 -19.62
N LYS A 147 15.72 -13.69 -20.29
CA LYS A 147 15.59 -13.68 -21.76
C LYS A 147 14.14 -13.39 -22.10
N GLN A 148 13.92 -12.48 -23.03
CA GLN A 148 12.59 -12.12 -23.50
C GLN A 148 11.95 -13.31 -24.22
N HIS A 149 10.75 -13.71 -23.79
CA HIS A 149 9.96 -14.76 -24.42
C HIS A 149 8.57 -14.21 -24.81
N PRO A 150 8.48 -13.41 -25.90
CA PRO A 150 7.19 -13.00 -26.44
C PRO A 150 6.39 -14.21 -26.93
N TYR A 151 5.05 -14.14 -26.86
CA TYR A 151 4.16 -15.17 -27.41
C TYR A 151 4.00 -15.06 -28.93
N ASN A 152 4.26 -13.88 -29.49
CA ASN A 152 4.25 -13.66 -30.92
C ASN A 152 5.33 -12.64 -31.34
N PRO A 153 5.76 -12.62 -32.62
CA PRO A 153 6.82 -11.71 -33.07
C PRO A 153 6.49 -10.21 -32.98
N SER A 154 5.22 -9.84 -32.86
CA SER A 154 4.77 -8.44 -32.78
C SER A 154 4.91 -7.88 -31.36
N GLU A 155 4.93 -8.74 -30.35
CA GLU A 155 5.16 -8.35 -28.97
C GLU A 155 6.60 -7.87 -28.76
N LYS A 156 6.74 -6.59 -28.41
CA LYS A 156 8.02 -5.96 -28.08
C LYS A 156 8.02 -5.59 -26.60
N PRO A 157 8.67 -6.38 -25.73
CA PRO A 157 8.70 -6.06 -24.32
C PRO A 157 9.55 -4.83 -24.02
N HIS A 158 9.18 -4.15 -22.95
CA HIS A 158 10.08 -3.25 -22.25
C HIS A 158 10.75 -3.99 -21.10
N THR A 159 12.08 -4.02 -21.09
CA THR A 159 12.84 -4.61 -19.98
C THR A 159 13.11 -3.57 -18.91
N VAL A 160 12.71 -3.87 -17.68
CA VAL A 160 13.02 -3.09 -16.48
C VAL A 160 13.98 -3.91 -15.62
N LYS A 161 15.15 -3.34 -15.33
CA LYS A 161 16.13 -3.95 -14.44
C LYS A 161 15.80 -3.59 -13.01
N LEU A 162 15.43 -4.59 -12.21
CA LEU A 162 15.14 -4.41 -10.80
C LEU A 162 16.44 -4.36 -9.99
N ALA A 163 16.42 -3.68 -8.85
CA ALA A 163 17.60 -3.50 -8.01
C ALA A 163 18.10 -4.80 -7.36
N ASP A 164 17.24 -5.83 -7.32
CA ASP A 164 17.55 -7.18 -6.83
C ASP A 164 18.17 -8.09 -7.92
N GLY A 165 18.46 -7.56 -9.11
CA GLY A 165 19.09 -8.29 -10.21
C GLY A 165 18.11 -8.99 -11.15
N ARG A 166 16.82 -9.03 -10.83
CA ARG A 166 15.79 -9.59 -11.72
C ARG A 166 15.51 -8.65 -12.90
N ASN A 167 15.07 -9.25 -14.01
CA ASN A 167 14.59 -8.51 -15.18
C ASN A 167 13.08 -8.68 -15.29
N LEU A 168 12.36 -7.56 -15.19
CA LEU A 168 10.93 -7.51 -15.44
C LEU A 168 10.69 -7.13 -16.90
N GLN A 169 10.19 -8.06 -17.68
CA GLN A 169 9.72 -7.83 -19.05
C GLN A 169 8.26 -7.39 -19.00
N VAL A 170 7.95 -6.24 -19.59
CA VAL A 170 6.61 -5.65 -19.62
C VAL A 170 6.09 -5.71 -21.04
N TYR A 171 5.03 -6.49 -21.27
CA TYR A 171 4.38 -6.67 -22.55
C TYR A 171 3.00 -6.01 -22.53
N GLU A 172 2.73 -5.17 -23.53
CA GLU A 172 1.35 -4.79 -23.82
C GLU A 172 0.56 -6.04 -24.24
N PHE A 173 -0.72 -6.11 -23.88
CA PHE A 173 -1.54 -7.26 -24.24
C PHE A 173 -1.70 -7.37 -25.76
N VAL A 174 -1.54 -8.58 -26.31
CA VAL A 174 -1.52 -8.81 -27.77
C VAL A 174 -2.78 -8.33 -28.49
N ASN A 175 -3.93 -8.42 -27.84
CA ASN A 175 -5.22 -8.02 -28.42
C ASN A 175 -5.68 -6.65 -27.91
N ALA A 176 -4.74 -5.77 -27.52
CA ALA A 176 -5.11 -4.49 -26.90
C ALA A 176 -5.97 -3.61 -27.80
N ASN A 177 -5.73 -3.64 -29.11
CA ASN A 177 -6.53 -2.87 -30.08
C ASN A 177 -7.95 -3.43 -30.19
N GLU A 178 -8.09 -4.76 -30.21
CA GLU A 178 -9.38 -5.46 -30.29
C GLU A 178 -10.19 -5.37 -28.99
N CYS A 179 -9.50 -5.21 -27.85
CA CYS A 179 -10.10 -5.07 -26.54
C CYS A 179 -10.41 -3.62 -26.14
N GLN A 180 -10.01 -2.63 -26.96
CA GLN A 180 -10.12 -1.21 -26.60
C GLN A 180 -11.56 -0.77 -26.30
N ASP A 181 -12.54 -1.27 -27.06
CA ASP A 181 -13.97 -0.98 -26.85
C ASP A 181 -14.57 -1.67 -25.62
N SER A 182 -13.88 -2.67 -25.06
CA SER A 182 -14.30 -3.40 -23.86
C SER A 182 -13.76 -2.79 -22.57
N TRP A 183 -12.87 -1.80 -22.67
CA TRP A 183 -12.31 -1.12 -21.52
C TRP A 183 -13.00 0.22 -21.27
N ASP A 184 -13.01 0.64 -20.00
CA ASP A 184 -13.36 2.02 -19.70
C ASP A 184 -12.42 2.96 -20.45
N SER A 185 -12.96 4.03 -21.05
CA SER A 185 -12.18 5.02 -21.83
C SER A 185 -10.99 5.65 -21.08
N SER A 186 -10.98 5.56 -19.75
CA SER A 186 -9.87 6.00 -18.89
C SER A 186 -8.71 4.99 -18.79
N ILE A 187 -8.88 3.77 -19.32
CA ILE A 187 -7.88 2.70 -19.30
C ILE A 187 -7.13 2.70 -20.62
N ASN A 188 -5.81 2.82 -20.54
CA ASN A 188 -4.90 2.73 -21.68
C ASN A 188 -3.73 1.79 -21.31
N PRO A 189 -3.56 0.64 -21.99
CA PRO A 189 -2.46 -0.28 -21.70
C PRO A 189 -1.08 0.36 -21.81
N GLY A 190 -0.87 1.26 -22.77
CA GLY A 190 0.38 2.01 -22.90
C GLY A 190 0.71 2.84 -21.65
N GLN A 191 -0.29 3.43 -21.00
CA GLN A 191 -0.09 4.15 -19.73
C GLN A 191 0.26 3.20 -18.58
N ILE A 192 -0.33 1.99 -18.55
CA ILE A 192 0.05 0.95 -17.58
C ILE A 192 1.49 0.51 -17.80
N VAL A 193 1.89 0.27 -19.06
CA VAL A 193 3.26 -0.04 -19.44
C VAL A 193 4.22 1.06 -18.96
N ASP A 194 3.86 2.34 -19.14
CA ASP A 194 4.68 3.47 -18.70
C ASP A 194 4.82 3.59 -17.17
N ILE A 195 3.81 3.14 -16.41
CA ILE A 195 3.92 3.00 -14.96
C ILE A 195 4.94 1.92 -14.63
N PHE A 196 4.84 0.74 -15.26
CA PHE A 196 5.76 -0.36 -15.02
C PHE A 196 7.20 -0.09 -15.48
N LYS A 197 7.43 0.77 -16.47
CA LYS A 197 8.78 1.23 -16.84
C LYS A 197 9.52 1.92 -15.68
N LYS A 198 8.80 2.41 -14.68
CA LYS A 198 9.33 3.07 -13.48
C LYS A 198 9.29 2.14 -12.25
N ALA A 199 9.07 0.85 -12.46
CA ALA A 199 9.01 -0.13 -11.39
C ALA A 199 10.41 -0.34 -10.78
N GLU A 200 10.44 -0.50 -9.46
CA GLU A 200 11.64 -0.78 -8.66
C GLU A 200 11.38 -1.99 -7.76
N SER A 201 12.42 -2.73 -7.38
CA SER A 201 12.31 -3.70 -6.28
C SER A 201 12.40 -3.00 -4.91
N TYR A 202 11.88 -3.64 -3.86
CA TYR A 202 11.94 -3.14 -2.49
C TYR A 202 12.15 -4.26 -1.46
#